data_AF-A0A1F3M0F0-F1
#
_entry.id   AF-A0A1F3M0F0-F1
#
_cell.length_a   1.000
_cell.length_b   1.000
_cell.length_c   1.000
_cell.angle_alpha   90.00
_cell.angle_beta   90.00
_cell.angle_gamma   90.00
#
_symmetry.space_group_name_H-M   'P 1'
#
loop_
_entity.id
_entity.type
_entity.pdbx_description
1 polymer ?
#
loop_
_entity_poly.entity_id
_entity_poly.type
_entity_poly.pdbx_seq_one_letter_code
_entity_poly.pdbx_strand_id
1 'polypeptide(L)'
;MKFKNMYSVKTVFPLLLIITAIVLIVSCNSQTQKKSVKESEKVSASNAGWDGKVMTVRGLIPADSMGITLPHEHLLILHHGPEVDLADEATAISELKYYADAGGKTLTEVTNVGIGRDPESLKRISVATGINIIMGAGFYKDKWVPDSIKNKSVEQLTDMIISDIIDGINGIHAGVIAEVGISMPITPFEEKSLIASARAQKATGAAIDVHFDIGDGVTARNKALDILEKEGADLTRVYVSHNPVYYAQVDNFISYTKRGCYVAFDMLGLEVFQPVQDQYTDKLEAAKTIKAMIDKGYLKQILISQDVCAQVCYVKNGGYGYANILKNILPQFKDAGITDEQINTIMVENPKRILPFKIYIGK
;
A
#
# COMPACT_ATOMS: atom_id res chain seq x y z
N MET A 1 -8.19 70.49 -36.43
CA MET A 1 -8.10 69.03 -36.26
C MET A 1 -8.09 68.71 -34.78
N LYS A 2 -9.16 68.10 -34.23
CA LYS A 2 -9.28 67.69 -32.82
C LYS A 2 -9.15 66.17 -32.75
N PHE A 3 -8.17 65.65 -32.00
CA PHE A 3 -8.08 64.22 -31.65
C PHE A 3 -9.08 63.91 -30.52
N LYS A 4 -9.98 62.94 -30.74
CA LYS A 4 -10.81 62.32 -29.71
C LYS A 4 -10.21 60.94 -29.40
N ASN A 5 -9.79 60.74 -28.15
CA ASN A 5 -9.48 59.42 -27.60
C ASN A 5 -10.79 58.65 -27.39
N MET A 6 -10.89 57.45 -27.97
CA MET A 6 -11.92 56.45 -27.68
C MET A 6 -11.22 55.15 -27.30
N TYR A 7 -11.03 54.92 -26.00
CA TYR A 7 -10.74 53.59 -25.49
C TYR A 7 -12.05 52.79 -25.44
N SER A 8 -12.12 51.73 -26.24
CA SER A 8 -13.28 50.85 -26.37
C SER A 8 -13.50 50.02 -25.10
N VAL A 9 -14.72 50.05 -24.56
CA VAL A 9 -15.18 49.33 -23.36
C VAL A 9 -15.30 47.80 -23.59
N LYS A 10 -14.93 47.27 -24.76
CA LYS A 10 -15.14 45.85 -25.12
C LYS A 10 -14.01 44.88 -24.77
N THR A 11 -12.88 45.35 -24.24
CA THR A 11 -11.73 44.47 -23.93
C THR A 11 -11.48 44.25 -22.43
N VAL A 12 -12.20 44.94 -21.54
CA VAL A 12 -11.96 44.88 -20.09
C VAL A 12 -12.79 43.81 -19.38
N PHE A 13 -13.94 43.43 -19.94
CA PHE A 13 -14.86 42.45 -19.34
C PHE A 13 -14.33 41.00 -19.27
N PRO A 14 -13.70 40.42 -20.31
CA PRO A 14 -13.21 39.03 -20.23
C PRO A 14 -11.96 38.90 -19.34
N LEU A 15 -11.16 39.96 -19.20
CA LEU A 15 -9.97 39.97 -18.35
C LEU A 15 -10.33 40.00 -16.85
N LEU A 16 -11.40 40.74 -16.48
CA LEU A 16 -11.86 40.82 -15.10
C LEU A 16 -12.44 39.48 -14.61
N LEU A 17 -13.14 38.73 -15.48
CA LEU A 17 -13.65 37.39 -15.17
C LEU A 17 -12.52 36.37 -14.95
N ILE A 18 -11.45 36.41 -15.76
CA ILE A 18 -10.28 35.54 -15.61
C ILE A 18 -9.52 35.86 -14.32
N ILE A 19 -9.31 37.14 -14.00
CA ILE A 19 -8.64 37.55 -12.75
C ILE A 19 -9.47 37.14 -11.54
N THR A 20 -10.79 37.29 -11.59
CA THR A 20 -11.68 36.87 -10.49
C THR A 20 -11.67 35.36 -10.29
N ALA A 21 -11.67 34.58 -11.37
CA ALA A 21 -11.54 33.12 -11.32
C ALA A 21 -10.18 32.67 -10.74
N ILE A 22 -9.07 33.31 -11.14
CA ILE A 22 -7.74 33.01 -10.60
C ILE A 22 -7.66 33.37 -9.10
N VAL A 23 -8.19 34.53 -8.70
CA VAL A 23 -8.21 34.96 -7.28
C VAL A 23 -9.08 34.03 -6.42
N LEU A 24 -10.21 33.54 -6.95
CA LEU A 24 -11.04 32.54 -6.29
C LEU A 24 -10.33 31.19 -6.17
N ILE A 25 -9.64 30.72 -7.21
CA ILE A 25 -8.85 29.47 -7.18
C ILE A 25 -7.70 29.57 -6.17
N VAL A 26 -6.95 30.66 -6.18
CA VAL A 26 -5.84 30.89 -5.23
C VAL A 26 -6.37 31.02 -3.79
N SER A 27 -7.48 31.74 -3.59
CA SER A 27 -8.10 31.86 -2.26
C SER A 27 -8.63 30.52 -1.75
N CYS A 28 -9.29 29.74 -2.62
CA CYS A 28 -9.78 28.40 -2.28
C CYS A 28 -8.60 27.50 -1.89
N ASN A 29 -7.57 27.40 -2.74
CA ASN A 29 -6.34 26.64 -2.42
C ASN A 29 -5.70 27.06 -1.09
N SER A 30 -5.65 28.38 -0.82
CA SER A 30 -5.08 28.88 0.44
C SER A 30 -5.89 28.49 1.68
N GLN A 31 -7.23 28.41 1.56
CA GLN A 31 -8.11 27.97 2.64
C GLN A 31 -8.02 26.46 2.85
N THR A 32 -7.99 25.67 1.78
CA THR A 32 -7.79 24.22 1.85
C THR A 32 -6.45 23.87 2.49
N GLN A 33 -5.39 24.60 2.11
CA GLN A 33 -4.05 24.41 2.66
C GLN A 33 -3.96 24.80 4.15
N LYS A 34 -4.62 25.89 4.56
CA LYS A 34 -4.69 26.27 5.99
C LYS A 34 -5.49 25.27 6.83
N LYS A 35 -6.56 24.69 6.27
CA LYS A 35 -7.34 23.65 6.95
C LYS A 35 -6.52 22.36 7.08
N SER A 36 -5.86 21.93 6.00
CA SER A 36 -5.02 20.72 6.01
C SER A 36 -3.84 20.82 6.98
N VAL A 37 -3.22 22.00 7.12
CA VAL A 37 -2.13 22.24 8.08
C VAL A 37 -2.63 22.08 9.51
N LYS A 38 -3.75 22.72 9.90
CA LYS A 38 -4.30 22.58 11.25
C LYS A 38 -4.72 21.15 11.59
N GLU A 39 -5.24 20.43 10.61
CA GLU A 39 -5.64 19.03 10.76
C GLU A 39 -4.42 18.12 10.93
N SER A 40 -3.36 18.34 10.15
CA SER A 40 -2.07 17.64 10.32
C SER A 40 -1.40 17.92 11.67
N GLU A 41 -1.50 19.14 12.19
CA GLU A 41 -0.99 19.50 13.53
C GLU A 41 -1.77 18.79 14.64
N LYS A 42 -3.10 18.65 14.49
CA LYS A 42 -3.92 17.93 15.46
C LYS A 42 -3.64 16.43 15.44
N VAL A 43 -3.47 15.85 14.25
CA VAL A 43 -3.11 14.43 14.10
C VAL A 43 -1.72 14.18 14.68
N SER A 44 -0.72 15.01 14.34
CA SER A 44 0.65 14.85 14.85
C SER A 44 0.72 14.93 16.38
N ALA A 45 -0.12 15.75 17.01
CA ALA A 45 -0.24 15.78 18.46
C ALA A 45 -0.86 14.48 19.03
N SER A 46 -1.88 13.92 18.36
CA SER A 46 -2.57 12.69 18.81
C SER A 46 -1.70 11.43 18.69
N ASN A 47 -0.77 11.38 17.74
CA ASN A 47 0.07 10.22 17.47
C ASN A 47 1.58 10.47 17.70
N ALA A 48 1.96 11.54 18.41
CA ALA A 48 3.35 11.91 18.65
C ALA A 48 4.22 10.76 19.21
N GLY A 49 3.62 9.85 19.99
CA GLY A 49 4.30 8.68 20.56
C GLY A 49 4.42 7.46 19.64
N TRP A 50 3.97 7.57 18.39
CA TRP A 50 3.91 6.47 17.41
C TRP A 50 5.11 6.46 16.46
N ASP A 51 5.93 7.52 16.45
CA ASP A 51 7.12 7.62 15.61
C ASP A 51 8.06 6.43 15.84
N GLY A 52 8.50 5.79 14.74
CA GLY A 52 9.34 4.60 14.78
C GLY A 52 8.66 3.34 15.34
N LYS A 53 7.34 3.36 15.58
CA LYS A 53 6.55 2.21 16.04
C LYS A 53 5.56 1.75 14.98
N VAL A 54 5.10 0.53 15.15
CA VAL A 54 4.19 -0.14 14.21
C VAL A 54 2.88 -0.36 14.92
N MET A 55 1.77 0.02 14.30
CA MET A 55 0.44 -0.30 14.82
C MET A 55 0.03 -1.68 14.32
N THR A 56 -0.18 -2.59 15.26
CA THR A 56 -0.83 -3.87 15.01
C THR A 56 -2.29 -3.80 15.48
N VAL A 57 -3.11 -4.77 15.10
CA VAL A 57 -4.49 -4.92 15.63
C VAL A 57 -4.55 -5.14 17.15
N ARG A 58 -3.41 -5.42 17.80
CA ARG A 58 -3.25 -5.52 19.26
C ARG A 58 -2.70 -4.25 19.91
N GLY A 59 -2.39 -3.21 19.12
CA GLY A 59 -1.77 -1.97 19.55
C GLY A 59 -0.34 -1.79 19.03
N LEU A 60 0.31 -0.73 19.51
CA LEU A 60 1.67 -0.35 19.09
C LEU A 60 2.73 -1.33 19.60
N ILE A 61 3.65 -1.68 18.73
CA ILE A 61 4.88 -2.40 19.07
C ILE A 61 6.12 -1.62 18.58
N PRO A 62 7.29 -1.79 19.23
CA PRO A 62 8.55 -1.31 18.68
C PRO A 62 8.84 -1.97 17.33
N ALA A 63 9.39 -1.22 16.37
CA ALA A 63 9.76 -1.77 15.05
C ALA A 63 10.74 -2.96 15.14
N ASP A 64 11.65 -2.95 16.12
CA ASP A 64 12.58 -4.05 16.39
C ASP A 64 11.89 -5.38 16.75
N SER A 65 10.62 -5.33 17.18
CA SER A 65 9.85 -6.52 17.56
C SER A 65 9.08 -7.16 16.40
N MET A 66 9.16 -6.61 15.19
CA MET A 66 8.45 -7.13 14.02
C MET A 66 9.00 -8.49 13.56
N GLY A 67 10.31 -8.71 13.64
CA GLY A 67 10.94 -9.93 13.13
C GLY A 67 10.67 -10.18 11.65
N ILE A 68 10.64 -11.46 11.25
CA ILE A 68 10.31 -11.87 9.87
C ILE A 68 8.89 -11.40 9.54
N THR A 69 8.76 -10.63 8.46
CA THR A 69 7.52 -9.95 8.08
C THR A 69 7.11 -10.24 6.63
N LEU A 70 5.83 -10.56 6.42
CA LEU A 70 5.19 -10.60 5.10
C LEU A 70 4.36 -9.32 4.89
N PRO A 71 4.77 -8.38 4.02
CA PRO A 71 4.19 -7.03 3.95
C PRO A 71 2.90 -6.93 3.11
N HIS A 72 2.42 -8.03 2.51
CA HIS A 72 1.20 -8.03 1.69
C HIS A 72 0.54 -9.41 1.71
N GLU A 73 -0.48 -9.60 2.55
CA GLU A 73 -1.27 -10.82 2.64
C GLU A 73 -2.75 -10.50 2.86
N HIS A 74 -3.62 -11.48 2.62
CA HIS A 74 -5.01 -11.43 3.06
C HIS A 74 -5.29 -12.58 4.02
N LEU A 75 -5.93 -12.28 5.14
CA LEU A 75 -6.40 -13.30 6.08
C LEU A 75 -7.90 -13.54 5.91
N LEU A 76 -8.62 -12.47 5.57
CA LEU A 76 -10.04 -12.50 5.26
C LEU A 76 -10.28 -11.56 4.08
N ILE A 77 -10.86 -12.05 2.99
CA ILE A 77 -11.13 -11.26 1.78
C ILE A 77 -12.38 -11.76 1.07
N LEU A 78 -13.23 -10.82 0.66
CA LEU A 78 -14.54 -11.03 0.05
C LEU A 78 -14.62 -10.29 -1.30
N HIS A 79 -14.15 -10.91 -2.39
CA HIS A 79 -14.14 -10.23 -3.70
C HIS A 79 -14.31 -11.13 -4.95
N HIS A 80 -14.24 -12.46 -4.79
CA HIS A 80 -14.37 -13.46 -5.85
C HIS A 80 -15.60 -14.36 -5.67
N GLY A 81 -16.22 -14.37 -4.49
CA GLY A 81 -17.38 -15.19 -4.15
C GLY A 81 -17.05 -16.32 -3.18
N PRO A 82 -18.06 -16.93 -2.52
CA PRO A 82 -17.88 -17.75 -1.33
C PRO A 82 -17.03 -19.02 -1.52
N GLU A 83 -16.91 -19.53 -2.75
CA GLU A 83 -16.08 -20.70 -3.05
C GLU A 83 -14.58 -20.37 -3.15
N VAL A 84 -14.25 -19.10 -3.41
CA VAL A 84 -12.88 -18.62 -3.60
C VAL A 84 -12.42 -17.78 -2.40
N ASP A 85 -13.34 -17.01 -1.83
CA ASP A 85 -13.09 -16.03 -0.78
C ASP A 85 -12.55 -16.67 0.52
N LEU A 86 -11.70 -15.92 1.20
CA LEU A 86 -11.19 -16.25 2.52
C LEU A 86 -12.13 -15.65 3.56
N ALA A 87 -13.08 -16.44 4.06
CA ALA A 87 -14.12 -15.93 4.96
C ALA A 87 -14.16 -16.61 6.34
N ASP A 88 -13.38 -17.69 6.53
CA ASP A 88 -13.42 -18.50 7.75
C ASP A 88 -12.23 -18.22 8.69
N GLU A 89 -12.53 -17.57 9.82
CA GLU A 89 -11.54 -17.22 10.85
C GLU A 89 -10.77 -18.45 11.37
N ALA A 90 -11.45 -19.58 11.57
CA ALA A 90 -10.83 -20.80 12.08
C ALA A 90 -9.79 -21.36 11.10
N THR A 91 -10.13 -21.37 9.81
CA THR A 91 -9.19 -21.73 8.73
C THR A 91 -8.02 -20.76 8.69
N ALA A 92 -8.25 -19.44 8.73
CA ALA A 92 -7.19 -18.44 8.75
C ALA A 92 -6.21 -18.65 9.92
N ILE A 93 -6.71 -18.94 11.13
CA ILE A 93 -5.89 -19.29 12.29
C ILE A 93 -5.05 -20.54 12.02
N SER A 94 -5.66 -21.60 11.47
CA SER A 94 -4.95 -22.85 11.21
C SER A 94 -3.85 -22.71 10.17
N GLU A 95 -4.09 -21.94 9.11
CA GLU A 95 -3.14 -21.69 8.02
C GLU A 95 -2.00 -20.77 8.50
N LEU A 96 -2.32 -19.74 9.29
CA LEU A 96 -1.33 -18.80 9.79
C LEU A 96 -0.40 -19.42 10.87
N LYS A 97 -0.82 -20.50 11.55
CA LYS A 97 0.06 -21.28 12.43
C LYS A 97 1.24 -21.89 11.69
N TYR A 98 1.08 -22.31 10.43
CA TYR A 98 2.22 -22.81 9.64
C TYR A 98 3.31 -21.74 9.45
N TYR A 99 2.90 -20.47 9.31
CA TYR A 99 3.84 -19.35 9.21
C TYR A 99 4.51 -19.07 10.57
N ALA A 100 3.75 -19.07 11.65
CA ALA A 100 4.30 -18.92 13.01
C ALA A 100 5.32 -20.02 13.34
N ASP A 101 5.00 -21.29 13.04
CA ASP A 101 5.87 -22.46 13.26
C ASP A 101 7.14 -22.42 12.40
N ALA A 102 7.06 -21.79 11.22
CA ALA A 102 8.22 -21.55 10.35
C ALA A 102 9.13 -20.41 10.85
N GLY A 103 8.75 -19.71 11.93
CA GLY A 103 9.50 -18.59 12.51
C GLY A 103 8.99 -17.21 12.08
N GLY A 104 7.91 -17.15 11.30
CA GLY A 104 7.20 -15.92 10.96
C GLY A 104 6.70 -15.18 12.19
N LYS A 105 6.68 -13.84 12.13
CA LYS A 105 6.34 -13.00 13.29
C LYS A 105 5.29 -11.95 13.01
N THR A 106 5.33 -11.35 11.82
CA THR A 106 4.45 -10.24 11.47
C THR A 106 3.94 -10.40 10.05
N LEU A 107 2.71 -9.95 9.79
CA LEU A 107 2.26 -9.70 8.43
C LEU A 107 1.43 -8.43 8.35
N THR A 108 1.33 -7.89 7.14
CA THR A 108 0.37 -6.86 6.80
C THR A 108 -0.85 -7.52 6.14
N GLU A 109 -2.02 -7.26 6.70
CA GLU A 109 -3.30 -7.65 6.14
C GLU A 109 -3.86 -6.46 5.37
N VAL A 110 -3.86 -6.55 4.04
CA VAL A 110 -4.11 -5.40 3.15
C VAL A 110 -5.57 -5.29 2.72
N THR A 111 -6.44 -6.18 3.21
CA THR A 111 -7.88 -6.12 2.93
C THR A 111 -8.47 -4.84 3.51
N ASN A 112 -9.13 -4.05 2.68
CA ASN A 112 -9.66 -2.74 3.06
C ASN A 112 -11.11 -2.53 2.59
N VAL A 113 -11.54 -1.26 2.51
CA VAL A 113 -12.90 -0.90 2.12
C VAL A 113 -13.16 -1.32 0.67
N GLY A 114 -14.14 -2.21 0.49
CA GLY A 114 -14.54 -2.78 -0.79
C GLY A 114 -14.37 -4.30 -0.86
N ILE A 115 -13.48 -4.87 -0.05
CA ILE A 115 -13.09 -6.29 -0.15
C ILE A 115 -13.15 -7.06 1.17
N GLY A 116 -13.88 -6.54 2.18
CA GLY A 116 -14.30 -7.35 3.33
C GLY A 116 -13.44 -7.26 4.61
N ARG A 117 -12.73 -6.15 4.83
CA ARG A 117 -11.94 -5.92 6.06
C ARG A 117 -12.76 -6.17 7.34
N ASP A 118 -12.20 -6.95 8.27
CA ASP A 118 -12.80 -7.26 9.57
C ASP A 118 -11.80 -7.10 10.74
N PRO A 119 -11.73 -5.90 11.36
CA PRO A 119 -10.76 -5.60 12.42
C PRO A 119 -10.83 -6.54 13.63
N GLU A 120 -12.03 -6.92 14.05
CA GLU A 120 -12.26 -7.73 15.25
C GLU A 120 -11.78 -9.17 15.04
N SER A 121 -12.08 -9.74 13.87
CA SER A 121 -11.60 -11.06 13.48
C SER A 121 -10.07 -11.07 13.37
N LEU A 122 -9.46 -10.04 12.75
CA LEU A 122 -8.00 -9.91 12.70
C LEU A 122 -7.36 -9.88 14.09
N LYS A 123 -7.96 -9.19 15.06
CA LYS A 123 -7.46 -9.17 16.44
C LYS A 123 -7.55 -10.54 17.10
N ARG A 124 -8.65 -11.29 16.91
CA ARG A 124 -8.78 -12.67 17.41
C ARG A 124 -7.76 -13.61 16.77
N ILE A 125 -7.56 -13.52 15.46
CA ILE A 125 -6.54 -14.29 14.74
C ILE A 125 -5.14 -13.97 15.28
N SER A 126 -4.81 -12.69 15.48
CA SER A 126 -3.51 -12.26 16.03
C SER A 126 -3.27 -12.82 17.44
N VAL A 127 -4.30 -12.82 18.30
CA VAL A 127 -4.22 -13.41 19.64
C VAL A 127 -4.04 -14.93 19.58
N ALA A 128 -4.82 -15.62 18.74
CA ALA A 128 -4.81 -17.09 18.66
C ALA A 128 -3.53 -17.67 18.04
N THR A 129 -2.85 -16.92 17.17
CA THR A 129 -1.64 -17.36 16.46
C THR A 129 -0.36 -16.78 17.04
N GLY A 130 -0.44 -15.70 17.82
CA GLY A 130 0.70 -14.94 18.30
C GLY A 130 1.30 -13.98 17.27
N ILE A 131 0.92 -14.09 15.98
CA ILE A 131 1.42 -13.24 14.89
C ILE A 131 0.97 -11.80 15.06
N ASN A 132 1.88 -10.85 14.84
CA ASN A 132 1.53 -9.43 14.73
C ASN A 132 0.82 -9.21 13.39
N ILE A 133 -0.39 -8.66 13.42
CA ILE A 133 -1.14 -8.34 12.20
C ILE A 133 -1.24 -6.82 12.10
N ILE A 134 -0.74 -6.25 11.01
CA ILE A 134 -0.84 -4.83 10.66
C ILE A 134 -2.02 -4.70 9.70
N MET A 135 -3.10 -4.03 10.11
CA MET A 135 -4.31 -3.89 9.28
C MET A 135 -4.20 -2.70 8.32
N GLY A 136 -4.66 -2.90 7.08
CA GLY A 136 -4.76 -1.88 6.04
C GLY A 136 -5.93 -0.91 6.21
N ALA A 137 -5.68 0.35 5.89
CA ALA A 137 -6.68 1.39 5.65
C ALA A 137 -6.76 1.76 4.16
N GLY A 138 -7.81 2.49 3.78
CA GLY A 138 -8.00 2.93 2.41
C GLY A 138 -9.03 2.11 1.66
N PHE A 139 -8.93 2.17 0.34
CA PHE A 139 -9.97 1.72 -0.57
C PHE A 139 -9.37 0.89 -1.70
N TYR A 140 -10.07 -0.18 -2.05
CA TYR A 140 -9.75 -0.98 -3.20
C TYR A 140 -10.20 -0.30 -4.51
N LYS A 141 -10.23 -1.07 -5.61
CA LYS A 141 -10.60 -0.59 -6.95
C LYS A 141 -12.07 -0.16 -7.04
N ASP A 142 -12.35 0.72 -8.01
CA ASP A 142 -13.69 1.31 -8.21
C ASP A 142 -14.79 0.23 -8.25
N LYS A 143 -14.59 -0.85 -8.99
CA LYS A 143 -15.62 -1.89 -9.16
C LYS A 143 -16.09 -2.55 -7.84
N TRP A 144 -15.32 -2.52 -6.76
CA TRP A 144 -15.63 -3.19 -5.49
C TRP A 144 -16.14 -2.24 -4.41
N VAL A 145 -16.00 -0.94 -4.63
CA VAL A 145 -16.43 0.08 -3.67
C VAL A 145 -17.87 0.48 -3.97
N PRO A 146 -18.76 0.66 -2.96
CA PRO A 146 -20.13 1.10 -3.21
C PRO A 146 -20.22 2.58 -3.58
N ASP A 147 -21.27 2.98 -4.29
CA ASP A 147 -21.49 4.37 -4.75
C ASP A 147 -21.48 5.39 -3.61
N SER A 148 -21.91 4.99 -2.41
CA SER A 148 -21.89 5.84 -1.21
C SER A 148 -20.48 6.28 -0.80
N ILE A 149 -19.46 5.49 -1.13
CA ILE A 149 -18.05 5.82 -0.95
C ILE A 149 -17.52 6.51 -2.21
N LYS A 150 -17.84 6.02 -3.41
CA LYS A 150 -17.40 6.64 -4.67
C LYS A 150 -17.77 8.11 -4.79
N ASN A 151 -18.94 8.48 -4.28
CA ASN A 151 -19.46 9.85 -4.36
C ASN A 151 -18.88 10.80 -3.30
N LYS A 152 -18.03 10.32 -2.39
CA LYS A 152 -17.35 11.18 -1.41
C LYS A 152 -16.31 12.08 -2.06
N SER A 153 -16.09 13.25 -1.45
CA SER A 153 -14.99 14.13 -1.82
C SER A 153 -13.64 13.56 -1.38
N VAL A 154 -12.55 14.07 -1.94
CA VAL A 154 -11.18 13.73 -1.51
C VAL A 154 -10.99 13.94 -0.01
N GLU A 155 -11.51 15.04 0.54
CA GLU A 155 -11.42 15.37 1.96
C GLU A 155 -12.13 14.31 2.81
N GLN A 156 -13.35 13.93 2.43
CA GLN A 156 -14.10 12.89 3.14
C GLN A 156 -13.40 11.52 3.08
N LEU A 157 -12.79 11.17 1.95
CA LEU A 157 -12.00 9.95 1.82
C LEU A 157 -10.71 10.02 2.66
N THR A 158 -10.08 11.19 2.73
CA THR A 158 -8.89 11.44 3.56
C THR A 158 -9.23 11.26 5.05
N ASP A 159 -10.33 11.87 5.50
CA ASP A 159 -10.80 11.79 6.89
C ASP A 159 -11.10 10.36 7.29
N MET A 160 -11.66 9.55 6.39
CA MET A 160 -11.90 8.13 6.64
C MET A 160 -10.59 7.35 6.85
N ILE A 161 -9.58 7.55 6.00
CA ILE A 161 -8.28 6.89 6.15
C ILE A 161 -7.60 7.32 7.46
N ILE A 162 -7.63 8.62 7.78
CA ILE A 162 -7.08 9.14 9.03
C ILE A 162 -7.81 8.55 10.22
N SER A 163 -9.14 8.45 10.19
CA SER A 163 -9.92 7.89 11.30
C SER A 163 -9.62 6.41 11.51
N ASP A 164 -9.49 5.60 10.45
CA ASP A 164 -9.07 4.20 10.56
C ASP A 164 -7.72 4.04 11.28
N ILE A 165 -6.79 4.98 11.08
CA ILE A 165 -5.45 4.96 11.67
C ILE A 165 -5.46 5.53 13.10
N ILE A 166 -6.07 6.70 13.29
CA ILE A 166 -5.94 7.49 14.52
C ILE A 166 -7.00 7.14 15.56
N ASP A 167 -8.26 6.97 15.13
CA ASP A 167 -9.38 6.66 16.02
C ASP A 167 -9.62 5.14 16.13
N GLY A 168 -9.40 4.43 15.03
CA GLY A 168 -9.61 3.00 14.91
C GLY A 168 -11.10 2.59 14.92
N ILE A 169 -11.34 1.33 14.61
CA ILE A 169 -12.67 0.72 14.69
C ILE A 169 -12.72 -0.08 15.99
N ASN A 170 -13.55 0.36 16.94
CA ASN A 170 -13.59 -0.19 18.31
C ASN A 170 -12.21 -0.21 19.01
N GLY A 171 -11.37 0.79 18.74
CA GLY A 171 -9.99 0.87 19.25
C GLY A 171 -9.01 -0.10 18.57
N ILE A 172 -9.38 -0.67 17.42
CA ILE A 172 -8.48 -1.43 16.55
C ILE A 172 -8.08 -0.53 15.40
N HIS A 173 -6.81 -0.16 15.37
CA HIS A 173 -6.27 0.85 14.46
C HIS A 173 -5.59 0.19 13.25
N ALA A 174 -5.71 0.81 12.09
CA ALA A 174 -4.90 0.49 10.93
C ALA A 174 -3.45 0.97 11.13
N GLY A 175 -2.50 0.24 10.53
CA GLY A 175 -1.06 0.57 10.59
C GLY A 175 -0.44 0.95 9.26
N VAL A 176 -1.16 0.78 8.16
CA VAL A 176 -0.70 1.09 6.81
C VAL A 176 -1.89 1.54 5.96
N ILE A 177 -1.65 2.38 4.94
CA ILE A 177 -2.64 2.70 3.92
C ILE A 177 -2.46 1.67 2.80
N ALA A 178 -3.20 0.58 2.85
CA ALA A 178 -3.03 -0.55 1.95
C ALA A 178 -4.33 -1.35 1.80
N GLU A 179 -4.54 -2.05 0.69
CA GLU A 179 -3.91 -1.82 -0.62
C GLU A 179 -4.70 -0.77 -1.42
N VAL A 180 -4.06 0.31 -1.88
CA VAL A 180 -4.74 1.32 -2.69
C VAL A 180 -4.94 0.77 -4.10
N GLY A 181 -6.18 0.37 -4.41
CA GLY A 181 -6.52 -0.34 -5.64
C GLY A 181 -6.56 0.54 -6.87
N ILE A 182 -5.73 0.24 -7.87
CA ILE A 182 -5.67 0.99 -9.14
C ILE A 182 -6.01 0.08 -10.32
N SER A 183 -6.94 0.53 -11.17
CA SER A 183 -7.23 -0.09 -12.46
C SER A 183 -6.65 0.73 -13.61
N MET A 184 -6.56 0.12 -14.81
CA MET A 184 -6.13 0.82 -16.03
C MET A 184 -7.23 0.81 -17.10
N PRO A 185 -7.72 1.99 -17.53
CA PRO A 185 -7.34 3.35 -17.11
C PRO A 185 -7.76 3.69 -15.67
N ILE A 186 -6.98 4.54 -14.98
CA ILE A 186 -7.31 5.04 -13.63
C ILE A 186 -8.67 5.73 -13.68
N THR A 187 -9.60 5.24 -12.86
CA THR A 187 -10.95 5.82 -12.78
C THR A 187 -10.96 7.12 -11.98
N PRO A 188 -12.02 7.97 -12.11
CA PRO A 188 -12.15 9.17 -11.29
C PRO A 188 -12.19 8.89 -9.78
N PHE A 189 -12.72 7.74 -9.37
CA PHE A 189 -12.70 7.34 -7.96
C PHE A 189 -11.28 6.97 -7.50
N GLU A 190 -10.56 6.17 -8.27
CA GLU A 190 -9.21 5.72 -7.93
C GLU A 190 -8.21 6.88 -7.89
N GLU A 191 -8.37 7.89 -8.76
CA GLU A 191 -7.61 9.14 -8.66
C GLU A 191 -7.89 9.87 -7.33
N LYS A 192 -9.15 9.99 -6.92
CA LYS A 192 -9.50 10.55 -5.60
C LYS A 192 -8.93 9.72 -4.45
N SER A 193 -8.92 8.39 -4.58
CA SER A 193 -8.37 7.45 -3.59
C SER A 193 -6.86 7.65 -3.43
N LEU A 194 -6.11 7.80 -4.53
CA LEU A 194 -4.67 8.12 -4.49
C LEU A 194 -4.40 9.47 -3.81
N ILE A 195 -5.15 10.51 -4.18
CA ILE A 195 -5.00 11.84 -3.58
C ILE A 195 -5.29 11.78 -2.07
N ALA A 196 -6.36 11.11 -1.66
CA ALA A 196 -6.72 10.94 -0.26
C ALA A 196 -5.63 10.16 0.51
N SER A 197 -5.08 9.11 -0.10
CA SER A 197 -4.00 8.30 0.47
C SER A 197 -2.73 9.13 0.69
N ALA A 198 -2.32 9.95 -0.28
CA ALA A 198 -1.18 10.86 -0.14
C ALA A 198 -1.38 11.88 1.00
N ARG A 199 -2.58 12.45 1.12
CA ARG A 199 -2.90 13.40 2.18
C ARG A 199 -2.92 12.75 3.55
N ALA A 200 -3.51 11.56 3.67
CA ALA A 200 -3.53 10.79 4.91
C ALA A 200 -2.13 10.33 5.32
N GLN A 201 -1.27 9.94 4.37
CA GLN A 201 0.12 9.57 4.64
C GLN A 201 0.89 10.73 5.29
N LYS A 202 0.77 11.94 4.76
CA LYS A 202 1.40 13.14 5.36
C LYS A 202 0.87 13.44 6.75
N ALA A 203 -0.44 13.28 6.97
CA ALA A 203 -1.05 13.58 8.25
C ALA A 203 -0.68 12.55 9.33
N THR A 204 -0.59 11.27 8.97
CA THR A 204 -0.46 10.17 9.92
C THR A 204 0.96 9.61 10.02
N GLY A 205 1.77 9.74 8.97
CA GLY A 205 3.08 9.10 8.86
C GLY A 205 3.05 7.64 8.42
N ALA A 206 1.88 7.07 8.10
CA ALA A 206 1.74 5.69 7.62
C ALA A 206 2.51 5.45 6.30
N ALA A 207 2.81 4.20 5.98
CA ALA A 207 3.24 3.85 4.61
C ALA A 207 2.02 3.69 3.69
N ILE A 208 2.26 3.73 2.37
CA ILE A 208 1.26 3.44 1.35
C ILE A 208 1.67 2.19 0.56
N ASP A 209 0.73 1.27 0.37
CA ASP A 209 0.78 0.22 -0.63
C ASP A 209 -0.11 0.59 -1.83
N VAL A 210 0.37 0.38 -3.05
CA VAL A 210 -0.40 0.62 -4.28
C VAL A 210 -0.52 -0.68 -5.08
N HIS A 211 -1.75 -1.12 -5.26
CA HIS A 211 -2.14 -2.31 -6.01
C HIS A 211 -2.35 -2.02 -7.49
N PHE A 212 -1.98 -2.99 -8.33
CA PHE A 212 -2.18 -2.98 -9.77
C PHE A 212 -2.65 -4.34 -10.26
N ASP A 213 -3.41 -4.38 -11.36
CA ASP A 213 -3.76 -5.65 -11.99
C ASP A 213 -2.52 -6.38 -12.53
N ILE A 214 -2.56 -7.71 -12.53
CA ILE A 214 -1.49 -8.52 -13.12
C ILE A 214 -1.35 -8.18 -14.60
N GLY A 215 -0.13 -7.82 -15.01
CA GLY A 215 0.18 -7.39 -16.36
C GLY A 215 0.27 -5.88 -16.54
N ASP A 216 -0.16 -5.08 -15.56
CA ASP A 216 0.04 -3.64 -15.60
C ASP A 216 1.53 -3.27 -15.56
N GLY A 217 1.94 -2.59 -16.62
CA GLY A 217 3.33 -2.22 -16.87
C GLY A 217 3.78 -0.95 -16.14
N VAL A 218 5.05 -0.59 -16.37
CA VAL A 218 5.72 0.55 -15.75
C VAL A 218 5.01 1.90 -15.94
N THR A 219 4.30 2.09 -17.06
CA THR A 219 3.54 3.32 -17.35
C THR A 219 2.35 3.48 -16.40
N ALA A 220 1.63 2.40 -16.11
CA ALA A 220 0.50 2.40 -15.18
C ALA A 220 0.96 2.80 -13.78
N ARG A 221 2.06 2.17 -13.34
CA ARG A 221 2.69 2.40 -12.03
C ARG A 221 3.14 3.84 -11.86
N ASN A 222 3.85 4.39 -12.85
CA ASN A 222 4.30 5.79 -12.78
C ASN A 222 3.15 6.79 -12.74
N LYS A 223 2.03 6.56 -13.44
CA LYS A 223 0.86 7.46 -13.37
C LYS A 223 0.31 7.58 -11.94
N ALA A 224 0.20 6.46 -11.21
CA ALA A 224 -0.25 6.50 -9.82
C ALA A 224 0.76 7.22 -8.92
N LEU A 225 2.06 6.94 -9.10
CA LEU A 225 3.12 7.59 -8.34
C LEU A 225 3.21 9.10 -8.62
N ASP A 226 2.94 9.55 -9.85
CA ASP A 226 2.89 10.96 -10.20
C ASP A 226 1.77 11.69 -9.46
N ILE A 227 0.61 11.05 -9.28
CA ILE A 227 -0.49 11.60 -8.48
C ILE A 227 -0.08 11.70 -7.00
N LEU A 228 0.51 10.64 -6.43
CA LEU A 228 0.99 10.64 -5.05
C LEU A 228 2.04 11.73 -4.81
N GLU A 229 3.05 11.83 -5.68
CA GLU A 229 4.12 12.82 -5.59
C GLU A 229 3.61 14.24 -5.74
N LYS A 230 2.70 14.49 -6.69
CA LYS A 230 2.07 15.80 -6.88
C LYS A 230 1.29 16.26 -5.64
N GLU A 231 0.67 15.34 -4.92
CA GLU A 231 0.00 15.63 -3.64
C GLU A 231 0.95 15.63 -2.45
N GLY A 232 2.25 15.44 -2.68
CA GLY A 232 3.32 15.56 -1.69
C GLY A 232 3.52 14.32 -0.81
N ALA A 233 3.09 13.14 -1.26
CA ALA A 233 3.43 11.89 -0.58
C ALA A 233 4.95 11.70 -0.52
N ASP A 234 5.45 11.18 0.59
CA ASP A 234 6.83 10.72 0.70
C ASP A 234 6.95 9.36 0.00
N LEU A 235 7.47 9.37 -1.23
CA LEU A 235 7.68 8.16 -2.03
C LEU A 235 8.65 7.16 -1.39
N THR A 236 9.51 7.59 -0.45
CA THR A 236 10.37 6.66 0.32
C THR A 236 9.59 5.78 1.30
N ARG A 237 8.28 6.02 1.42
CA ARG A 237 7.32 5.29 2.24
C ARG A 237 6.15 4.76 1.41
N VAL A 238 6.37 4.59 0.10
CA VAL A 238 5.44 3.95 -0.83
C VAL A 238 6.06 2.65 -1.31
N TYR A 239 5.30 1.57 -1.30
CA TYR A 239 5.65 0.34 -1.99
C TYR A 239 4.63 0.03 -3.09
N VAL A 240 5.15 -0.49 -4.20
CA VAL A 240 4.37 -0.81 -5.39
C VAL A 240 4.21 -2.32 -5.44
N SER A 241 2.98 -2.81 -5.33
CA SER A 241 2.64 -4.23 -5.27
C SER A 241 2.42 -4.88 -6.63
N HIS A 242 2.37 -6.21 -6.62
CA HIS A 242 2.09 -7.06 -7.79
C HIS A 242 3.07 -6.88 -8.93
N ASN A 243 4.37 -6.79 -8.61
CA ASN A 243 5.40 -6.86 -9.65
C ASN A 243 5.67 -8.32 -10.03
N PRO A 244 5.67 -8.65 -11.33
CA PRO A 244 6.02 -9.98 -11.76
C PRO A 244 7.49 -10.25 -11.44
N VAL A 245 7.81 -11.48 -11.11
CA VAL A 245 9.18 -11.94 -10.98
C VAL A 245 9.75 -12.30 -12.35
N TYR A 246 10.12 -11.28 -13.12
CA TYR A 246 10.67 -11.48 -14.45
C TYR A 246 11.91 -10.62 -14.66
N TYR A 247 13.05 -11.25 -14.95
CA TYR A 247 14.35 -10.59 -15.01
C TYR A 247 14.36 -9.46 -16.05
N ALA A 248 13.66 -9.65 -17.17
CA ALA A 248 13.56 -8.67 -18.23
C ALA A 248 12.86 -7.35 -17.80
N GLN A 249 12.16 -7.34 -16.68
CA GLN A 249 11.46 -6.16 -16.14
C GLN A 249 12.28 -5.40 -15.07
N VAL A 250 13.50 -5.86 -14.72
CA VAL A 250 14.31 -5.26 -13.63
C VAL A 250 14.53 -3.76 -13.81
N ASP A 251 14.79 -3.30 -15.03
CA ASP A 251 15.00 -1.86 -15.28
C ASP A 251 13.71 -1.05 -15.13
N ASN A 252 12.54 -1.65 -15.38
CA ASN A 252 11.24 -1.05 -15.09
C ASN A 252 11.04 -0.88 -13.59
N PHE A 253 11.36 -1.90 -12.78
CA PHE A 253 11.27 -1.83 -11.32
C PHE A 253 12.17 -0.74 -10.75
N ILE A 254 13.41 -0.69 -11.25
CA ILE A 254 14.40 0.31 -10.86
C ILE A 254 13.95 1.73 -11.23
N SER A 255 13.22 1.90 -12.33
CA SER A 255 12.78 3.24 -12.80
C SER A 255 12.00 4.01 -11.74
N TYR A 256 11.07 3.35 -11.03
CA TYR A 256 10.31 3.98 -9.96
C TYR A 256 10.96 3.79 -8.57
N THR A 257 11.82 2.78 -8.39
CA THR A 257 12.66 2.68 -7.18
C THR A 257 13.60 3.88 -7.03
N LYS A 258 14.10 4.44 -8.14
CA LYS A 258 14.89 5.69 -8.16
C LYS A 258 14.17 6.90 -7.59
N ARG A 259 12.82 6.86 -7.52
CA ARG A 259 12.00 7.89 -6.88
C ARG A 259 11.88 7.69 -5.37
N GLY A 260 12.42 6.60 -4.84
CA GLY A 260 12.41 6.25 -3.41
C GLY A 260 11.52 5.06 -3.05
N CYS A 261 10.63 4.64 -3.96
CA CYS A 261 9.65 3.59 -3.69
C CYS A 261 10.31 2.22 -3.46
N TYR A 262 9.60 1.35 -2.76
CA TYR A 262 9.92 -0.07 -2.69
C TYR A 262 9.21 -0.83 -3.82
N VAL A 263 9.82 -1.92 -4.25
CA VAL A 263 9.25 -2.90 -5.18
C VAL A 263 8.81 -4.09 -4.35
N ALA A 264 7.51 -4.40 -4.36
CA ALA A 264 6.99 -5.61 -3.74
C ALA A 264 6.80 -6.71 -4.80
N PHE A 265 7.47 -7.84 -4.57
CA PHE A 265 7.27 -9.11 -5.26
C PHE A 265 6.41 -10.00 -4.36
N ASP A 266 5.13 -9.69 -4.32
CA ASP A 266 4.16 -10.24 -3.38
C ASP A 266 3.33 -11.39 -3.95
N MET A 267 3.60 -11.87 -5.16
CA MET A 267 2.83 -12.96 -5.79
C MET A 267 3.59 -14.30 -5.79
N LEU A 268 4.51 -14.52 -4.85
CA LEU A 268 5.38 -15.70 -4.82
C LEU A 268 4.64 -16.92 -4.25
N GLY A 269 3.97 -17.66 -5.13
CA GLY A 269 3.10 -18.78 -4.80
C GLY A 269 1.69 -18.64 -5.40
N LEU A 270 1.38 -17.50 -6.03
CA LEU A 270 0.07 -17.23 -6.61
C LEU A 270 -0.20 -18.05 -7.90
N GLU A 271 0.80 -18.73 -8.45
CA GLU A 271 0.65 -19.63 -9.59
C GLU A 271 -0.37 -20.76 -9.37
N VAL A 272 -0.70 -21.09 -8.11
CA VAL A 272 -1.75 -22.06 -7.76
C VAL A 272 -3.16 -21.53 -7.99
N PHE A 273 -3.34 -20.20 -7.91
CA PHE A 273 -4.62 -19.53 -8.12
C PHE A 273 -4.75 -18.98 -9.53
N GLN A 274 -3.69 -18.34 -10.02
CA GLN A 274 -3.59 -17.85 -11.38
C GLN A 274 -2.44 -18.55 -12.10
N PRO A 275 -2.68 -19.73 -12.70
CA PRO A 275 -1.67 -20.43 -13.47
C PRO A 275 -1.37 -19.66 -14.76
N VAL A 276 -0.52 -18.63 -14.65
CA VAL A 276 0.02 -17.95 -15.83
C VAL A 276 1.13 -18.84 -16.36
N GLN A 277 0.79 -19.62 -17.38
CA GLN A 277 1.60 -20.72 -17.91
C GLN A 277 3.03 -20.34 -18.32
N ASP A 278 3.32 -19.05 -18.54
CA ASP A 278 4.64 -18.59 -19.01
C ASP A 278 5.44 -17.80 -17.97
N GLN A 279 4.82 -17.21 -16.94
CA GLN A 279 5.53 -16.33 -15.97
C GLN A 279 6.19 -17.09 -14.81
N TYR A 280 5.83 -18.36 -14.61
CA TYR A 280 6.23 -19.15 -13.44
C TYR A 280 6.91 -20.49 -13.82
N THR A 281 7.31 -20.66 -15.08
CA THR A 281 7.90 -21.92 -15.58
C THR A 281 9.34 -22.13 -15.13
N ASP A 282 10.08 -21.06 -14.88
CA ASP A 282 11.41 -21.13 -14.29
C ASP A 282 11.33 -20.81 -12.80
N LYS A 283 11.47 -21.85 -11.97
CA LYS A 283 11.47 -21.76 -10.50
C LYS A 283 12.53 -20.80 -9.97
N LEU A 284 13.59 -20.54 -10.74
CA LEU A 284 14.66 -19.61 -10.37
C LEU A 284 14.42 -18.17 -10.85
N GLU A 285 13.36 -17.87 -11.60
CA GLU A 285 13.15 -16.53 -12.17
C GLU A 285 12.96 -15.46 -11.08
N ALA A 286 12.27 -15.81 -9.99
CA ALA A 286 12.20 -14.97 -8.78
C ALA A 286 13.58 -14.67 -8.20
N ALA A 287 14.40 -15.71 -8.03
CA ALA A 287 15.74 -15.55 -7.49
C ALA A 287 16.62 -14.70 -8.40
N LYS A 288 16.57 -14.92 -9.73
CA LYS A 288 17.29 -14.13 -10.74
C LYS A 288 16.88 -12.67 -10.74
N THR A 289 15.58 -12.40 -10.71
CA THR A 289 15.02 -11.04 -10.71
C THR A 289 15.48 -10.27 -9.47
N ILE A 290 15.35 -10.88 -8.29
CA ILE A 290 15.74 -10.27 -7.02
C ILE A 290 17.25 -10.10 -6.94
N LYS A 291 18.03 -11.12 -7.30
CA LYS A 291 19.50 -11.05 -7.39
C LYS A 291 19.95 -9.91 -8.30
N ALA A 292 19.30 -9.72 -9.44
CA ALA A 292 19.61 -8.63 -10.37
C ALA A 292 19.34 -7.24 -9.77
N MET A 293 18.24 -7.07 -9.02
CA MET A 293 17.98 -5.83 -8.28
C MET A 293 19.02 -5.58 -7.19
N ILE A 294 19.42 -6.63 -6.46
CA ILE A 294 20.48 -6.57 -5.45
C ILE A 294 21.81 -6.15 -6.07
N ASP A 295 22.20 -6.78 -7.17
CA ASP A 295 23.47 -6.51 -7.87
C ASP A 295 23.51 -5.08 -8.46
N LYS A 296 22.35 -4.51 -8.78
CA LYS A 296 22.19 -3.11 -9.19
C LYS A 296 22.09 -2.12 -8.01
N GLY A 297 22.20 -2.59 -6.76
CA GLY A 297 22.28 -1.76 -5.56
C GLY A 297 20.95 -1.43 -4.88
N TYR A 298 19.87 -2.14 -5.21
CA TYR A 298 18.50 -1.85 -4.73
C TYR A 298 18.00 -2.81 -3.64
N LEU A 299 18.89 -3.56 -2.98
CA LEU A 299 18.56 -4.49 -1.89
C LEU A 299 17.61 -3.89 -0.84
N LYS A 300 17.78 -2.60 -0.52
CA LYS A 300 17.06 -1.93 0.56
C LYS A 300 15.62 -1.53 0.23
N GLN A 301 15.19 -1.78 -1.02
CA GLN A 301 13.89 -1.41 -1.57
C GLN A 301 13.08 -2.63 -2.02
N ILE A 302 13.52 -3.84 -1.69
CA ILE A 302 12.85 -5.08 -2.09
C ILE A 302 11.94 -5.56 -0.95
N LEU A 303 10.68 -5.81 -1.25
CA LEU A 303 9.74 -6.50 -0.36
C LEU A 303 9.28 -7.79 -1.06
N ILE A 304 9.02 -8.85 -0.29
CA ILE A 304 8.49 -10.10 -0.83
C ILE A 304 7.35 -10.64 0.03
N SER A 305 6.33 -11.20 -0.61
CA SER A 305 5.13 -11.79 0.01
C SER A 305 4.50 -12.84 -0.92
N GLN A 306 3.34 -13.40 -0.56
CA GLN A 306 2.64 -14.43 -1.34
C GLN A 306 1.31 -14.00 -1.92
N ASP A 307 0.66 -12.99 -1.33
CA ASP A 307 -0.69 -12.56 -1.69
C ASP A 307 -1.67 -13.73 -1.62
N VAL A 308 -1.71 -14.39 -0.45
CA VAL A 308 -2.70 -15.44 -0.19
C VAL A 308 -4.09 -14.79 -0.18
N CYS A 309 -4.78 -14.81 -1.33
CA CYS A 309 -6.07 -14.14 -1.54
C CYS A 309 -7.24 -15.08 -1.93
N ALA A 310 -6.98 -16.39 -2.03
CA ALA A 310 -7.97 -17.38 -2.45
C ALA A 310 -7.82 -18.70 -1.70
N GLN A 311 -8.92 -19.44 -1.52
CA GLN A 311 -8.93 -20.70 -0.77
C GLN A 311 -7.94 -21.73 -1.34
N VAL A 312 -7.74 -21.75 -2.66
CA VAL A 312 -6.77 -22.67 -3.31
C VAL A 312 -5.32 -22.40 -2.88
N CYS A 313 -5.01 -21.20 -2.39
CA CYS A 313 -3.68 -20.87 -1.87
C CYS A 313 -3.37 -21.57 -0.54
N TYR A 314 -4.38 -22.02 0.20
CA TYR A 314 -4.20 -22.68 1.50
C TYR A 314 -3.59 -24.07 1.41
N VAL A 315 -2.78 -24.42 2.41
CA VAL A 315 -2.15 -25.75 2.55
C VAL A 315 -3.22 -26.84 2.60
N LYS A 316 -4.31 -26.64 3.35
CA LYS A 316 -5.42 -27.61 3.41
C LYS A 316 -6.04 -27.95 2.05
N ASN A 317 -5.90 -27.06 1.07
CA ASN A 317 -6.45 -27.19 -0.28
C ASN A 317 -5.37 -27.49 -1.34
N GLY A 318 -4.14 -27.80 -0.92
CA GLY A 318 -3.03 -28.16 -1.81
C GLY A 318 -2.19 -26.97 -2.29
N GLY A 319 -2.48 -25.75 -1.84
CA GLY A 319 -1.65 -24.57 -2.06
C GLY A 319 -0.44 -24.51 -1.11
N TYR A 320 0.33 -23.43 -1.22
CA TYR A 320 1.57 -23.27 -0.45
C TYR A 320 1.39 -22.62 0.94
N GLY A 321 0.27 -21.88 1.12
CA GLY A 321 -0.05 -21.11 2.32
C GLY A 321 0.99 -20.06 2.71
N TYR A 322 0.80 -19.49 3.90
CA TYR A 322 1.60 -18.36 4.41
C TYR A 322 3.07 -18.72 4.72
N ALA A 323 3.43 -20.01 4.78
CA ALA A 323 4.80 -20.43 5.06
C ALA A 323 5.69 -20.60 3.81
N ASN A 324 5.14 -20.46 2.59
CA ASN A 324 5.84 -20.68 1.31
C ASN A 324 7.20 -19.96 1.22
N ILE A 325 7.22 -18.66 1.53
CA ILE A 325 8.44 -17.85 1.41
C ILE A 325 9.56 -18.50 2.24
N LEU A 326 9.29 -18.77 3.51
CA LEU A 326 10.27 -19.27 4.47
C LEU A 326 10.73 -20.69 4.14
N LYS A 327 9.79 -21.56 3.73
CA LYS A 327 10.06 -22.99 3.53
C LYS A 327 10.62 -23.33 2.15
N ASN A 328 10.20 -22.62 1.11
CA ASN A 328 10.44 -23.03 -0.28
C ASN A 328 11.18 -21.97 -1.09
N ILE A 329 10.89 -20.68 -0.90
CA ILE A 329 11.47 -19.61 -1.73
C ILE A 329 12.84 -19.18 -1.24
N LEU A 330 13.00 -18.93 0.07
CA LEU A 330 14.29 -18.51 0.63
C LEU A 330 15.41 -19.53 0.40
N PRO A 331 15.20 -20.86 0.48
CA PRO A 331 16.22 -21.83 0.08
C PRO A 331 16.68 -21.65 -1.37
N GLN A 332 15.76 -21.42 -2.31
CA GLN A 332 16.10 -21.18 -3.73
C GLN A 332 16.88 -19.87 -3.92
N PHE A 333 16.61 -18.85 -3.11
CA PHE A 333 17.39 -17.61 -3.12
C PHE A 333 18.84 -17.85 -2.70
N LYS A 334 19.06 -18.71 -1.69
CA LYS A 334 20.41 -19.10 -1.27
C LYS A 334 21.12 -19.89 -2.36
N ASP A 335 20.44 -20.81 -3.03
CA ASP A 335 20.99 -21.57 -4.16
C ASP A 335 21.40 -20.65 -5.33
N ALA A 336 20.70 -19.52 -5.50
CA ALA A 336 21.03 -18.47 -6.47
C ALA A 336 22.09 -17.46 -5.97
N GLY A 337 22.67 -17.67 -4.79
CA GLY A 337 23.74 -16.85 -4.23
C GLY A 337 23.29 -15.55 -3.54
N ILE A 338 22.02 -15.47 -3.12
CA ILE A 338 21.55 -14.41 -2.22
C ILE A 338 21.94 -14.79 -0.80
N THR A 339 22.70 -13.94 -0.11
CA THR A 339 23.28 -14.27 1.20
C THR A 339 22.24 -14.19 2.33
N ASP A 340 22.54 -14.80 3.47
CA ASP A 340 21.69 -14.72 4.66
C ASP A 340 21.48 -13.28 5.15
N GLU A 341 22.49 -12.40 5.02
CA GLU A 341 22.38 -10.98 5.35
C GLU A 341 21.43 -10.24 4.40
N GLN A 342 21.46 -10.60 3.11
CA GLN A 342 20.55 -10.03 2.11
C GLN A 342 19.11 -10.52 2.34
N ILE A 343 18.93 -11.81 2.65
CA ILE A 343 17.63 -12.38 3.04
C ILE A 343 17.11 -11.69 4.31
N ASN A 344 17.94 -11.53 5.35
CA ASN A 344 17.55 -10.81 6.56
C ASN A 344 17.17 -9.35 6.25
N THR A 345 17.90 -8.71 5.32
CA THR A 345 17.56 -7.36 4.89
C THR A 345 16.16 -7.33 4.26
N ILE A 346 15.84 -8.26 3.36
CA ILE A 346 14.53 -8.33 2.69
C ILE A 346 13.40 -8.67 3.68
N MET A 347 13.60 -9.66 4.54
CA MET A 347 12.54 -10.22 5.39
C MET A 347 12.33 -9.48 6.71
N VAL A 348 13.31 -8.71 7.18
CA VAL A 348 13.30 -8.05 8.49
C VAL A 348 13.56 -6.55 8.34
N GLU A 349 14.73 -6.17 7.82
CA GLU A 349 15.16 -4.77 7.84
C GLU A 349 14.34 -3.87 6.90
N ASN A 350 13.92 -4.38 5.75
CA ASN A 350 13.11 -3.62 4.78
C ASN A 350 11.71 -3.34 5.36
N PRO A 351 10.91 -4.35 5.79
CA PRO A 351 9.64 -4.13 6.49
C PRO A 351 9.77 -3.21 7.71
N LYS A 352 10.80 -3.42 8.53
CA LYS A 352 11.11 -2.60 9.70
C LYS A 352 11.43 -1.13 9.37
N ARG A 353 11.90 -0.82 8.16
CA ARG A 353 12.12 0.58 7.74
C ARG A 353 10.85 1.24 7.20
N ILE A 354 10.04 0.51 6.44
CA ILE A 354 8.90 1.12 5.75
C ILE A 354 7.62 1.13 6.59
N LEU A 355 7.31 0.08 7.35
CA LEU A 355 6.03 -0.07 8.03
C LEU A 355 5.84 0.78 9.30
N PRO A 356 6.87 1.07 10.14
CA PRO A 356 6.66 1.92 11.31
C PRO A 356 6.32 3.35 10.91
N PHE A 357 5.44 4.03 11.66
CA PHE A 357 5.07 5.43 11.39
C PHE A 357 6.28 6.36 11.41
N LYS A 358 6.24 7.38 10.56
CA LYS A 358 7.20 8.49 10.55
C LYS A 358 6.45 9.79 10.78
N ILE A 359 6.54 10.33 12.00
CA ILE A 359 5.81 11.53 12.39
C ILE A 359 6.68 12.76 12.14
N TYR A 360 6.23 13.60 11.23
CA TYR A 360 6.86 14.88 10.95
C TYR A 360 6.36 15.91 11.95
N ILE A 361 7.00 15.99 13.12
CA ILE A 361 6.76 17.12 14.04
C ILE A 361 7.35 18.36 13.37
N GLY A 362 6.51 19.36 13.11
CA GLY A 362 6.88 20.59 12.41
C GLY A 362 8.15 21.21 13.00
N LYS A 363 9.15 21.43 12.14
CA LYS A 363 10.26 22.34 12.41
C LYS A 363 9.88 23.75 11.96
#